data_AF-A0A9D8BEV6-F1
#
_entry.id   AF-A0A9D8BEV6-F1
#
_cell.length_a   1.000
_cell.length_b   1.000
_cell.length_c   1.000
_cell.angle_alpha   90.00
_cell.angle_beta   90.00
_cell.angle_gamma   90.00
#
_symmetry.space_group_name_H-M   'P 1'
#
loop_
_entity.id
_entity.type
_entity.pdbx_description
1 polymer ?
#
loop_
_entity_poly.entity_id
_entity_poly.type
_entity_poly.pdbx_seq_one_letter_code
_entity_poly.pdbx_strand_id
1 'polypeptide(L)'
;DFHHVPIVGVILNKVLPDKKEMVWHYMQKALARWNIPLLGCIPYDDFLSNPTLMDYANLFNVKLLSGEEHKLRHFEHIRFIATSLEVYKTLIRPSQLVITPASREDIILETLTYHKDLEKNALLPGMILTGSLPPKDYLVEALKKANLPAFYVPLHTFHAMKMITSYIAKLRKEDTLRVEQTIAIVEQHIDFDRLLAATGILE
;
A
#
# COMPACT_ATOMS: atom_id res chain seq x y z
N ASP A 1 31.61 -6.74 15.81
CA ASP A 1 31.23 -7.57 14.64
C ASP A 1 32.47 -7.75 13.74
N PHE A 2 32.35 -8.44 12.61
CA PHE A 2 33.45 -8.82 11.70
C PHE A 2 34.25 -7.64 11.11
N HIS A 3 33.85 -6.38 11.39
CA HIS A 3 34.46 -5.16 10.87
C HIS A 3 34.83 -4.11 11.95
N HIS A 4 34.71 -4.43 13.25
CA HIS A 4 34.97 -3.50 14.36
C HIS A 4 34.19 -2.17 14.29
N VAL A 5 33.00 -2.17 13.69
CA VAL A 5 32.20 -0.94 13.58
C VAL A 5 31.47 -0.70 14.91
N PRO A 6 31.62 0.49 15.53
CA PRO A 6 30.90 0.81 16.76
C PRO A 6 29.40 0.95 16.50
N ILE A 7 28.59 0.28 17.33
CA ILE A 7 27.13 0.40 17.27
C ILE A 7 26.71 1.63 18.07
N VAL A 8 26.26 2.67 17.37
CA VAL A 8 25.83 3.95 17.98
C VAL A 8 24.44 3.89 18.61
N GLY A 9 23.62 2.92 18.22
CA GLY A 9 22.29 2.70 18.79
C GLY A 9 21.41 1.78 17.96
N VAL A 10 20.20 1.51 18.47
CA VAL A 10 19.21 0.64 17.84
C VAL A 10 17.91 1.40 17.64
N ILE A 11 17.29 1.20 16.48
CA ILE A 11 15.91 1.65 16.19
C ILE A 11 15.07 0.40 15.96
N LEU A 12 13.95 0.30 16.67
CA LEU A 12 12.97 -0.77 16.45
C LEU A 12 11.98 -0.31 15.40
N ASN A 13 11.77 -1.11 14.36
CA ASN A 13 10.89 -0.77 13.26
C ASN A 13 9.71 -1.73 13.17
N LYS A 14 8.56 -1.23 12.68
CA LYS A 14 7.31 -1.98 12.49
C LYS A 14 6.82 -2.66 13.78
N VAL A 15 6.92 -1.97 14.90
CA VAL A 15 6.43 -2.49 16.18
C VAL A 15 4.91 -2.34 16.23
N LEU A 16 4.18 -3.43 16.51
CA LEU A 16 2.73 -3.35 16.62
C LEU A 16 2.33 -2.29 17.67
N PRO A 17 1.39 -1.37 17.36
CA PRO A 17 1.07 -0.25 18.25
C PRO A 17 0.70 -0.66 19.68
N ASP A 18 -0.08 -1.74 19.84
CA ASP A 18 -0.50 -2.32 21.12
C ASP A 18 0.66 -2.94 21.92
N LYS A 19 1.77 -3.27 21.26
CA LYS A 19 2.96 -3.85 21.90
C LYS A 19 4.09 -2.85 22.08
N LYS A 20 3.93 -1.61 21.63
CA LYS A 20 5.00 -0.60 21.59
C LYS A 20 5.64 -0.36 22.95
N GLU A 21 4.85 -0.12 23.99
CA GLU A 21 5.34 0.14 25.35
C GLU A 21 6.11 -1.05 25.92
N MET A 22 5.55 -2.25 25.76
CA MET A 22 6.16 -3.50 26.20
C MET A 22 7.52 -3.72 25.53
N VAL A 23 7.54 -3.61 24.20
CA VAL A 23 8.75 -3.78 23.38
C VAL A 23 9.80 -2.74 23.74
N TRP A 24 9.42 -1.48 23.88
CA TRP A 24 10.30 -0.41 24.33
C TRP A 24 10.98 -0.76 25.67
N HIS A 25 10.17 -1.11 26.67
CA HIS A 25 10.65 -1.42 28.02
C HIS A 25 11.67 -2.56 28.06
N TYR A 26 11.35 -3.69 27.42
CA TYR A 26 12.24 -4.86 27.45
C TYR A 26 13.48 -4.68 26.59
N MET A 27 13.37 -4.02 25.44
CA MET A 27 14.52 -3.76 24.58
C MET A 27 15.49 -2.78 25.21
N GLN A 28 15.01 -1.75 25.89
CA GLN A 28 15.86 -0.82 26.63
C GLN A 28 16.67 -1.54 27.71
N LYS A 29 16.06 -2.45 28.48
CA LYS A 29 16.75 -3.29 29.48
C LYS A 29 17.76 -4.25 28.87
N ALA A 30 17.43 -4.87 27.73
CA ALA A 30 18.31 -5.80 27.04
C ALA A 30 19.56 -5.09 26.50
N LEU A 31 19.38 -3.97 25.81
CA LEU A 31 20.46 -3.21 25.17
C LEU A 31 21.39 -2.52 26.17
N ALA A 32 20.86 -2.14 27.35
CA ALA A 32 21.67 -1.58 28.43
C ALA A 32 22.82 -2.50 28.87
N ARG A 33 22.66 -3.83 28.75
CA ARG A 33 23.72 -4.80 29.07
C ARG A 33 24.95 -4.70 28.16
N TRP A 34 24.77 -4.13 26.97
CA TRP A 34 25.82 -3.91 25.99
C TRP A 34 26.18 -2.42 25.85
N ASN A 35 25.64 -1.56 26.71
CA ASN A 35 25.80 -0.10 26.63
C ASN A 35 25.36 0.48 25.26
N ILE A 36 24.38 -0.16 24.61
CA ILE A 36 23.83 0.29 23.33
C ILE A 36 22.54 1.06 23.61
N PRO A 37 22.41 2.32 23.14
CA PRO A 37 21.19 3.08 23.35
C PRO A 37 20.07 2.63 22.42
N LEU A 38 18.84 2.61 22.93
CA LEU A 38 17.65 2.56 22.11
C LEU A 38 17.32 3.98 21.65
N LEU A 39 17.39 4.23 20.35
CA LEU A 39 17.21 5.55 19.73
C LEU A 39 15.77 5.80 19.30
N GLY A 40 14.97 4.75 19.10
CA GLY A 40 13.62 4.91 18.61
C GLY A 40 12.83 3.62 18.49
N CYS A 41 11.51 3.78 18.40
CA CYS A 41 10.56 2.69 18.21
C CYS A 41 9.43 3.15 17.31
N ILE A 42 9.58 2.83 16.03
CA ILE A 42 8.67 3.17 14.96
C ILE A 42 7.52 2.17 14.98
N PRO A 43 6.27 2.62 15.18
CA PRO A 43 5.12 1.73 15.14
C PRO A 43 4.89 1.22 13.71
N TYR A 44 4.26 0.07 13.62
CA TYR A 44 3.68 -0.40 12.37
C TYR A 44 2.53 0.52 11.98
N ASP A 45 2.53 0.94 10.71
CA ASP A 45 1.52 1.80 10.11
C ASP A 45 0.93 1.12 8.87
N ASP A 46 -0.40 1.07 8.82
CA ASP A 46 -1.14 0.41 7.74
C ASP A 46 -1.00 1.14 6.42
N PHE A 47 -1.01 2.48 6.43
CA PHE A 47 -0.91 3.28 5.21
C PHE A 47 0.47 3.13 4.58
N LEU A 48 1.54 3.17 5.37
CA LEU A 48 2.91 2.98 4.87
C LEU A 48 3.13 1.60 4.23
N SER A 49 2.32 0.62 4.64
CA SER A 49 2.35 -0.74 4.11
C SER A 49 1.43 -0.95 2.90
N ASN A 50 0.57 0.03 2.58
CA ASN A 50 -0.48 -0.10 1.59
C ASN A 50 -0.01 0.28 0.18
N PRO A 51 0.06 -0.66 -0.79
CA PRO A 51 0.54 -0.41 -2.14
C PRO A 51 -0.35 0.56 -2.93
N THR A 52 0.27 1.29 -3.87
CA THR A 52 -0.47 2.09 -4.87
C THR A 52 -0.97 1.22 -6.02
N LEU A 53 -1.86 1.75 -6.87
CA LEU A 53 -2.23 1.03 -8.10
C LEU A 53 -1.02 0.76 -9.00
N MET A 54 -0.13 1.75 -9.12
CA MET A 54 1.12 1.68 -9.88
C MET A 54 2.07 0.63 -9.31
N ASP A 55 2.11 0.44 -7.99
CA ASP A 55 2.88 -0.65 -7.38
C ASP A 55 2.43 -2.01 -7.91
N TYR A 56 1.13 -2.26 -7.98
CA TYR A 56 0.59 -3.51 -8.53
C TYR A 56 0.75 -3.60 -10.06
N ALA A 57 0.57 -2.50 -10.79
CA ALA A 57 0.83 -2.50 -12.23
C ALA A 57 2.28 -2.89 -12.55
N ASN A 58 3.24 -2.37 -11.77
CA ASN A 58 4.65 -2.74 -11.86
C ASN A 58 4.92 -4.19 -11.45
N LEU A 59 4.27 -4.68 -10.39
CA LEU A 59 4.36 -6.08 -9.96
C LEU A 59 4.03 -7.05 -11.11
N PHE A 60 3.01 -6.72 -11.92
CA PHE A 60 2.60 -7.54 -13.05
C PHE A 60 3.25 -7.14 -14.38
N ASN A 61 4.08 -6.09 -14.39
CA ASN A 61 4.67 -5.51 -15.60
C ASN A 61 3.62 -5.15 -16.68
N VAL A 62 2.54 -4.49 -16.26
CA VAL A 62 1.43 -4.07 -17.12
C VAL A 62 1.23 -2.56 -17.05
N LYS A 63 0.54 -2.01 -18.07
CA LYS A 63 0.12 -0.60 -18.10
C LYS A 63 -1.33 -0.47 -17.64
N LEU A 64 -1.68 0.71 -17.13
CA LEU A 64 -3.07 1.05 -16.85
C LEU A 64 -3.87 1.12 -18.15
N LEU A 65 -5.10 0.63 -18.09
CA LEU A 65 -6.10 0.77 -19.16
C LEU A 65 -6.72 2.17 -19.14
N SER A 66 -6.82 2.78 -17.96
CA SER A 66 -7.52 4.05 -17.69
C SER A 66 -7.07 4.63 -16.35
N GLY A 67 -7.34 5.93 -16.13
CA GLY A 67 -7.08 6.62 -14.87
C GLY A 67 -5.60 6.75 -14.50
N GLU A 68 -4.75 7.05 -15.49
CA GLU A 68 -3.30 7.19 -15.30
C GLU A 68 -2.96 8.28 -14.29
N GLU A 69 -3.71 9.38 -14.25
CA GLU A 69 -3.55 10.45 -13.24
C GLU A 69 -3.74 9.95 -11.80
N HIS A 70 -4.42 8.82 -11.61
CA HIS A 70 -4.70 8.23 -10.30
C HIS A 70 -3.80 7.03 -9.98
N LYS A 71 -2.74 6.81 -10.76
CA LYS A 71 -1.87 5.63 -10.62
C LYS A 71 -1.19 5.52 -9.26
N LEU A 72 -0.93 6.65 -8.59
CA LEU A 72 -0.31 6.69 -7.26
C LEU A 72 -1.35 6.64 -6.13
N ARG A 73 -2.63 6.42 -6.43
CA ARG A 73 -3.67 6.32 -5.40
C ARG A 73 -3.46 5.10 -4.51
N HIS A 74 -3.60 5.31 -3.21
CA HIS A 74 -3.73 4.26 -2.20
C HIS A 74 -5.20 3.92 -2.01
N PHE A 75 -5.49 2.64 -1.78
CA PHE A 75 -6.84 2.16 -1.53
C PHE A 75 -6.94 1.63 -0.11
N GLU A 76 -7.84 2.17 0.69
CA GLU A 76 -8.04 1.71 2.08
C GLU A 76 -8.48 0.25 2.14
N HIS A 77 -9.11 -0.24 1.07
CA HIS A 77 -9.74 -1.54 1.04
C HIS A 77 -9.42 -2.28 -0.25
N ILE A 78 -9.07 -3.56 -0.14
CA ILE A 78 -8.85 -4.44 -1.29
C ILE A 78 -9.85 -5.59 -1.21
N ARG A 79 -10.55 -5.86 -2.31
CA ARG A 79 -11.56 -6.93 -2.35
C ARG A 79 -11.52 -7.71 -3.66
N PHE A 80 -11.36 -9.03 -3.54
CA PHE A 80 -11.65 -9.95 -4.63
C PHE A 80 -13.14 -10.28 -4.70
N ILE A 81 -13.74 -10.12 -5.88
CA ILE A 81 -15.18 -10.36 -6.10
C ILE A 81 -15.40 -11.80 -6.57
N ALA A 82 -15.69 -12.68 -5.59
CA ALA A 82 -16.14 -14.05 -5.83
C ALA A 82 -17.66 -14.20 -5.71
N THR A 83 -18.36 -13.16 -5.24
CA THR A 83 -19.80 -13.18 -4.94
C THR A 83 -20.64 -12.81 -6.16
N SER A 84 -21.96 -12.94 -6.03
CA SER A 84 -22.93 -12.44 -7.00
C SER A 84 -22.90 -10.90 -7.07
N LEU A 85 -23.51 -10.35 -8.12
CA LEU A 85 -23.67 -8.90 -8.29
C LEU A 85 -24.47 -8.29 -7.14
N GLU A 86 -25.56 -8.93 -6.72
CA GLU A 86 -26.46 -8.43 -5.67
C GLU A 86 -25.72 -8.25 -4.34
N VAL A 87 -24.88 -9.23 -4.00
CA VAL A 87 -24.02 -9.14 -2.81
C VAL A 87 -22.94 -8.09 -3.01
N TYR A 88 -22.37 -7.97 -4.21
CA TYR A 88 -21.35 -6.95 -4.47
C TYR A 88 -21.87 -5.52 -4.25
N LYS A 89 -23.10 -5.22 -4.68
CA LYS A 89 -23.73 -3.90 -4.50
C LYS A 89 -23.82 -3.47 -3.04
N THR A 90 -23.94 -4.41 -2.10
CA THR A 90 -23.99 -4.10 -0.66
C THR A 90 -22.61 -3.98 -0.02
N LEU A 91 -21.56 -4.40 -0.73
CA LEU A 91 -20.18 -4.46 -0.22
C LEU A 91 -19.24 -3.41 -0.81
N ILE A 92 -19.57 -2.85 -1.98
CA ILE A 92 -18.78 -1.79 -2.60
C ILE A 92 -18.83 -0.52 -1.76
N ARG A 93 -17.68 0.13 -1.60
CA ARG A 93 -17.48 1.32 -0.75
C ARG A 93 -16.42 2.23 -1.35
N PRO A 94 -16.29 3.49 -0.89
CA PRO A 94 -15.24 4.39 -1.34
C PRO A 94 -13.85 3.79 -1.06
N SER A 95 -12.84 4.25 -1.79
CA SER A 95 -11.44 3.83 -1.63
C SER A 95 -11.22 2.30 -1.75
N GLN A 96 -12.08 1.59 -2.49
CA GLN A 96 -11.96 0.14 -2.71
C GLN A 96 -11.25 -0.21 -4.02
N LEU A 97 -10.18 -0.99 -3.93
CA LEU A 97 -9.56 -1.70 -5.04
C LEU A 97 -10.28 -3.02 -5.28
N VAL A 98 -10.97 -3.09 -6.41
CA VAL A 98 -11.81 -4.22 -6.82
C VAL A 98 -10.99 -5.15 -7.72
N ILE A 99 -10.83 -6.40 -7.31
CA ILE A 99 -10.16 -7.43 -8.09
C ILE A 99 -11.22 -8.37 -8.63
N THR A 100 -11.31 -8.53 -9.95
CA THR A 100 -12.35 -9.36 -10.58
C THR A 100 -11.87 -9.92 -11.92
N PRO A 101 -12.33 -11.11 -12.36
CA PRO A 101 -12.08 -11.55 -13.72
C PRO A 101 -12.63 -10.56 -14.76
N ALA A 102 -11.93 -10.37 -15.87
CA ALA A 102 -12.37 -9.53 -16.99
C ALA A 102 -13.69 -10.02 -17.61
N SER A 103 -14.04 -11.30 -17.43
CA SER A 103 -15.32 -11.89 -17.84
C SER A 103 -16.50 -11.52 -16.93
N ARG A 104 -16.25 -10.93 -15.75
CA ARG A 104 -17.31 -10.41 -14.85
C ARG A 104 -17.71 -9.00 -15.26
N GLU A 105 -18.28 -8.88 -16.46
CA GLU A 105 -18.71 -7.62 -17.06
C GLU A 105 -19.74 -6.90 -16.18
N ASP A 106 -20.60 -7.67 -15.51
CA ASP A 106 -21.57 -7.20 -14.51
C ASP A 106 -20.91 -6.43 -13.36
N ILE A 107 -19.80 -6.94 -12.81
CA ILE A 107 -19.05 -6.29 -11.73
C ILE A 107 -18.34 -5.03 -12.24
N ILE A 108 -17.78 -5.07 -13.45
CA ILE A 108 -17.11 -3.92 -14.06
C ILE A 108 -18.11 -2.78 -14.26
N LEU A 109 -19.26 -3.08 -14.84
CA LEU A 109 -20.34 -2.11 -15.06
C LEU A 109 -20.90 -1.56 -13.75
N GLU A 110 -21.09 -2.39 -12.73
CA GLU A 110 -21.55 -1.91 -11.43
C GLU A 110 -20.52 -0.99 -10.76
N THR A 111 -19.24 -1.33 -10.84
CA THR A 111 -18.16 -0.48 -10.31
C THR A 111 -18.11 0.87 -11.03
N LEU A 112 -18.36 0.88 -12.34
CA LEU A 112 -18.49 2.09 -13.15
C LEU A 112 -19.70 2.94 -12.75
N THR A 113 -20.85 2.31 -12.48
CA THR A 113 -22.05 3.01 -12.00
C THR A 113 -21.78 3.64 -10.64
N TYR A 114 -21.27 2.85 -9.69
CA TYR A 114 -20.92 3.34 -8.37
C TYR A 114 -19.90 4.50 -8.42
N HIS A 115 -18.87 4.39 -9.26
CA HIS A 115 -17.88 5.45 -9.46
C HIS A 115 -18.49 6.77 -9.95
N LYS A 116 -19.52 6.72 -10.79
CA LYS A 116 -20.22 7.93 -11.29
C LYS A 116 -21.12 8.56 -10.23
N ASP A 117 -21.67 7.73 -9.34
CA ASP A 117 -22.58 8.18 -8.28
C ASP A 117 -21.82 8.80 -7.09
N LEU A 118 -20.51 8.55 -6.98
CA LEU A 118 -19.66 9.16 -5.97
C LEU A 118 -19.49 10.67 -6.22
N GLU A 119 -19.49 11.44 -5.12
CA GLU A 119 -19.18 12.86 -5.17
C GLU A 119 -17.78 13.11 -5.74
N LYS A 120 -17.58 14.25 -6.39
CA LYS A 120 -16.31 14.61 -7.05
C LYS A 120 -15.09 14.57 -6.12
N ASN A 121 -15.29 14.73 -4.81
CA ASN A 121 -14.23 14.75 -3.80
C ASN A 121 -14.09 13.42 -3.05
N ALA A 122 -14.92 12.42 -3.35
CA ALA A 122 -14.82 11.11 -2.71
C ALA A 122 -13.61 10.33 -3.23
N LEU A 123 -13.03 9.47 -2.37
CA LEU A 123 -12.00 8.52 -2.79
C LEU A 123 -12.63 7.47 -3.72
N LEU A 124 -12.34 7.58 -5.01
CA LEU A 124 -12.95 6.75 -6.05
C LEU A 124 -12.36 5.32 -6.04
N PRO A 125 -13.15 4.29 -6.41
CA PRO A 125 -12.66 2.91 -6.52
C PRO A 125 -11.62 2.77 -7.64
N GLY A 126 -10.94 1.63 -7.64
CA GLY A 126 -10.02 1.21 -8.71
C GLY A 126 -10.21 -0.26 -9.04
N MET A 127 -9.67 -0.71 -10.16
CA MET A 127 -9.87 -2.10 -10.61
C MET A 127 -8.59 -2.81 -11.04
N ILE A 128 -8.49 -4.09 -10.67
CA ILE A 128 -7.55 -5.05 -11.24
C ILE A 128 -8.38 -6.13 -11.92
N LEU A 129 -8.31 -6.16 -13.25
CA LEU A 129 -9.00 -7.15 -14.07
C LEU A 129 -8.06 -8.33 -14.31
N THR A 130 -8.53 -9.56 -14.08
CA THR A 130 -7.73 -10.78 -14.24
C THR A 130 -8.33 -11.73 -15.25
N GLY A 131 -7.63 -12.80 -15.61
CA GLY A 131 -8.12 -13.88 -16.48
C GLY A 131 -7.33 -14.03 -17.77
N SER A 132 -7.58 -15.13 -18.48
CA SER A 132 -6.89 -15.46 -19.74
C SER A 132 -7.37 -14.65 -20.93
N LEU A 133 -8.59 -14.11 -20.86
CA LEU A 133 -9.17 -13.27 -21.91
C LEU A 133 -9.19 -11.80 -21.43
N PRO A 134 -8.79 -10.85 -22.29
CA PRO A 134 -8.86 -9.44 -21.96
C PRO A 134 -10.31 -8.96 -21.84
N PRO A 135 -10.57 -7.83 -21.15
CA PRO A 135 -11.87 -7.19 -21.15
C PRO A 135 -12.26 -6.77 -22.58
N LYS A 136 -13.56 -6.85 -22.89
CA LYS A 136 -14.09 -6.39 -24.19
C LYS A 136 -13.82 -4.89 -24.39
N ASP A 137 -13.64 -4.48 -25.64
CA ASP A 137 -13.27 -3.10 -25.99
C ASP A 137 -14.26 -2.07 -25.43
N TYR A 138 -15.56 -2.34 -25.48
CA TYR A 138 -16.57 -1.42 -24.95
C TYR A 138 -16.41 -1.16 -23.43
N LEU A 139 -15.93 -2.16 -22.67
CA LEU A 139 -15.64 -1.99 -21.24
C LEU A 139 -14.39 -1.16 -21.03
N VAL A 140 -13.36 -1.37 -21.84
CA VAL A 140 -12.13 -0.57 -21.81
C VAL A 140 -12.44 0.89 -22.13
N GLU A 141 -13.27 1.15 -23.15
CA GLU A 141 -13.74 2.49 -23.50
C GLU A 141 -14.56 3.12 -22.37
N ALA A 142 -15.45 2.35 -21.72
CA ALA A 142 -16.24 2.82 -20.60
C ALA A 142 -15.37 3.20 -19.39
N LEU A 143 -14.36 2.38 -19.07
CA LEU A 143 -13.36 2.64 -18.02
C LEU A 143 -12.56 3.92 -18.31
N LYS A 144 -12.11 4.10 -19.55
CA LYS A 144 -11.42 5.33 -19.99
C LYS A 144 -12.31 6.55 -19.90
N LYS A 145 -13.54 6.47 -20.40
CA LYS A 145 -14.51 7.59 -20.38
C LYS A 145 -14.89 8.01 -18.96
N ALA A 146 -15.04 7.04 -18.06
CA ALA A 146 -15.31 7.32 -16.65
C ALA A 146 -14.07 7.77 -15.88
N ASN A 147 -12.88 7.66 -16.49
CA ASN A 147 -11.61 7.90 -15.84
C ASN A 147 -11.42 7.06 -14.56
N LEU A 148 -11.89 5.80 -14.61
CA LEU A 148 -11.79 4.87 -13.50
C LEU A 148 -10.42 4.20 -13.57
N PRO A 149 -9.55 4.30 -12.55
CA PRO A 149 -8.22 3.73 -12.62
C PRO A 149 -8.25 2.20 -12.60
N ALA A 150 -7.77 1.60 -13.69
CA ALA A 150 -7.85 0.15 -13.87
C ALA A 150 -6.67 -0.37 -14.68
N PHE A 151 -6.28 -1.63 -14.45
CA PHE A 151 -5.40 -2.37 -15.35
C PHE A 151 -5.86 -3.83 -15.51
N TYR A 152 -5.36 -4.49 -16.55
CA TYR A 152 -5.61 -5.90 -16.82
C TYR A 152 -4.35 -6.72 -16.65
N VAL A 153 -4.48 -7.87 -15.99
CA VAL A 153 -3.45 -8.87 -15.75
C VAL A 153 -3.83 -10.16 -16.47
N PRO A 154 -3.04 -10.62 -17.46
CA PRO A 154 -3.31 -11.86 -18.20
C PRO A 154 -2.95 -13.11 -17.38
N LEU A 155 -3.45 -13.20 -16.14
CA LEU A 155 -3.23 -14.30 -15.21
C LEU A 155 -4.54 -14.75 -14.57
N HIS A 156 -4.63 -16.03 -14.22
CA HIS A 156 -5.73 -16.53 -13.40
C HIS A 156 -5.80 -15.77 -12.06
N THR A 157 -7.01 -15.50 -11.60
CA THR A 157 -7.26 -14.67 -10.41
C THR A 157 -6.56 -15.21 -9.17
N PHE A 158 -6.51 -16.54 -9.00
CA PHE A 158 -5.80 -17.16 -7.89
C PHE A 158 -4.31 -16.78 -7.86
N HIS A 159 -3.62 -16.81 -9.01
CA HIS A 159 -2.21 -16.43 -9.11
C HIS A 159 -2.01 -14.93 -8.89
N ALA A 160 -2.85 -14.09 -9.49
CA ALA A 160 -2.81 -12.65 -9.28
C ALA A 160 -3.00 -12.29 -7.80
N MET A 161 -3.98 -12.90 -7.13
CA MET A 161 -4.22 -12.70 -5.70
C MET A 161 -3.02 -13.10 -4.85
N LYS A 162 -2.41 -14.27 -5.12
CA LYS A 162 -1.22 -14.71 -4.39
C LYS A 162 -0.06 -13.69 -4.49
N MET A 163 0.14 -13.10 -5.65
CA MET A 163 1.16 -12.07 -5.87
C MET A 163 0.80 -10.77 -5.14
N ILE A 164 -0.46 -10.33 -5.22
CA ILE A 164 -0.97 -9.12 -4.54
C ILE A 164 -0.83 -9.24 -3.03
N THR A 165 -1.23 -10.35 -2.42
CA THR A 165 -1.18 -10.55 -0.96
C THR A 165 0.23 -10.74 -0.44
N SER A 166 1.17 -11.15 -1.29
CA SER A 166 2.59 -11.31 -0.93
C SER A 166 3.42 -10.06 -1.24
N TYR A 167 2.82 -9.04 -1.85
CA TYR A 167 3.54 -7.84 -2.24
C TYR A 167 3.82 -6.97 -1.01
N ILE A 168 5.08 -6.56 -0.88
CA ILE A 168 5.53 -5.64 0.15
C ILE A 168 5.74 -4.27 -0.50
N ALA A 169 4.93 -3.29 -0.07
CA ALA A 169 5.07 -1.92 -0.53
C ALA A 169 6.49 -1.39 -0.28
N LYS A 170 7.03 -0.66 -1.25
CA LYS A 170 8.34 -0.03 -1.18
C LYS A 170 8.18 1.48 -1.23
N LEU A 171 9.06 2.19 -0.53
CA LEU A 171 9.14 3.65 -0.68
C LEU A 171 9.64 3.98 -2.08
N ARG A 172 8.90 4.84 -2.77
CA ARG A 172 9.22 5.35 -4.09
C ARG A 172 9.14 6.86 -4.02
N LYS A 173 10.06 7.55 -4.69
CA LYS A 173 10.12 9.03 -4.69
C LYS A 173 8.89 9.67 -5.33
N GLU A 174 8.22 8.95 -6.23
CA GLU A 174 7.01 9.40 -6.89
C GLU A 174 5.80 9.40 -5.94
N ASP A 175 5.81 8.53 -4.94
CA ASP A 175 4.77 8.43 -3.91
C ASP A 175 5.05 9.42 -2.79
N THR A 176 4.84 10.71 -3.08
CA THR A 176 5.15 11.80 -2.15
C THR A 176 4.34 11.70 -0.86
N LEU A 177 3.08 11.22 -0.94
CA LEU A 177 2.22 11.06 0.22
C LEU A 177 2.79 10.02 1.20
N ARG A 178 3.22 8.85 0.72
CA ARG A 178 3.89 7.85 1.57
C ARG A 178 5.23 8.35 2.10
N VAL A 179 5.99 9.09 1.30
CA VAL A 179 7.27 9.69 1.73
C VAL A 179 7.06 10.68 2.87
N GLU A 180 6.14 11.63 2.73
CA GLU A 180 5.82 12.64 3.75
C GLU A 180 5.36 12.00 5.06
N GLN A 181 4.47 11.01 4.98
CA GLN A 181 4.02 10.29 6.17
C GLN A 181 5.14 9.46 6.82
N THR A 182 6.03 8.88 6.02
CA THR A 182 7.21 8.17 6.55
C THR A 182 8.10 9.13 7.32
N ILE A 183 8.38 10.30 6.77
CA ILE A 183 9.18 11.34 7.44
C ILE A 183 8.51 11.71 8.77
N ALA A 184 7.23 12.05 8.75
CA ALA A 184 6.49 12.45 9.96
C ALA A 184 6.51 11.37 11.04
N ILE A 185 6.29 10.10 10.68
CA ILE A 185 6.32 8.98 11.63
C ILE A 185 7.73 8.79 12.20
N VAL A 186 8.76 8.88 11.35
CA VAL A 186 10.15 8.71 11.76
C VAL A 186 10.58 9.82 12.72
N GLU A 187 10.30 11.08 12.39
CA GLU A 187 10.60 12.26 13.22
C GLU A 187 9.95 12.19 14.60
N GLN A 188 8.73 11.66 14.69
CA GLN A 188 8.02 11.53 15.96
C GLN A 188 8.56 10.39 16.86
N HIS A 189 9.36 9.46 16.31
CA HIS A 189 9.66 8.19 16.96
C HIS A 189 11.16 7.90 17.11
N ILE A 190 12.03 8.78 16.60
CA ILE A 190 13.48 8.65 16.70
C ILE A 190 14.06 9.88 17.41
N ASP A 191 14.97 9.62 18.35
CA ASP A 191 15.85 10.62 18.96
C ASP A 191 17.00 10.96 17.99
N PHE A 192 16.74 11.93 17.11
CA PHE A 192 17.70 12.39 16.12
C PHE A 192 18.89 13.14 16.75
N ASP A 193 18.67 13.90 17.83
CA ASP A 193 19.73 14.61 18.52
C ASP A 193 20.80 13.63 19.03
N ARG A 194 20.36 12.53 19.63
CA ARG A 194 21.26 11.48 20.10
C ARG A 194 21.95 10.73 18.96
N LEU A 195 21.26 10.49 17.85
CA LEU A 195 21.85 9.85 16.66
C LEU A 195 22.95 10.73 16.03
N LEU A 196 22.66 12.02 15.84
CA LEU A 196 23.60 12.96 15.22
C LEU A 196 24.82 13.20 16.11
N ALA A 197 24.63 13.36 17.42
CA ALA A 197 25.73 13.47 18.38
C ALA A 197 26.65 12.24 18.36
N ALA A 198 26.10 11.03 18.18
CA ALA A 198 26.87 9.80 18.16
C ALA A 198 27.62 9.54 16.84
N THR A 199 27.25 10.23 15.75
CA THR A 199 27.84 10.04 14.41
C THR A 199 28.89 11.09 14.05
N GLY A 200 29.05 12.14 14.86
CA GLY A 200 30.04 13.20 14.62
C GLY A 200 29.72 14.10 13.42
N ILE A 201 28.48 14.09 12.93
CA ILE A 201 28.03 14.92 11.79
C ILE A 201 27.72 16.37 12.21
N LEU A 202 27.64 16.66 13.51
CA LEU A 202 27.36 17.98 14.08
C LEU A 202 28.62 18.76 14.53
N GLU A 203 29.83 18.40 14.05
CA GLU A 203 31.05 19.22 14.19
C GLU A 203 31.41 20.00 12.93
#